data_AF-A0A9D3VCS1-F1
#
_entry.id   AF-A0A9D3VCS1-F1
#
_cell.length_a   1.000
_cell.length_b   1.000
_cell.length_c   1.000
_cell.angle_alpha   90.00
_cell.angle_beta   90.00
_cell.angle_gamma   90.00
#
_symmetry.space_group_name_H-M   'P 1'
#
loop_
_entity.id
_entity.type
_entity.pdbx_description
1 polymer ?
#
loop_
_entity_poly.entity_id
_entity_poly.type
_entity_poly.pdbx_seq_one_letter_code
_entity_poly.pdbx_strand_id
1 'polypeptide(L)'
;MEETFVPFRGIKNDLKARLLCYKQDWTSGFRAGIRILAPTTYIFFASAIPVISFGEQLERSTDGNLTAVQTLASTALCGIIHSVVGGQPLLILGVAEPTVLMYTFMFNFAKDRKDVGHKLFLAWTGWYFFNSLHKLKY
;
A
#
# COMPACT_ATOMS: atom_id res chain seq x y z
N MET A 1 -3.08 -16.11 35.75
CA MET A 1 -2.81 -14.66 35.83
C MET A 1 -3.60 -14.02 34.72
N GLU A 2 -4.60 -13.20 35.05
CA GLU A 2 -5.39 -12.47 34.07
C GLU A 2 -4.46 -11.54 33.30
N GLU A 3 -4.28 -11.80 32.00
CA GLU A 3 -3.67 -10.86 31.07
C GLU A 3 -4.57 -9.63 31.03
N THR A 4 -4.22 -8.62 31.83
CA THR A 4 -4.88 -7.31 31.78
C THR A 4 -4.71 -6.78 30.36
N PHE A 5 -5.81 -6.78 29.60
CA PHE A 5 -5.83 -6.33 28.22
C PHE A 5 -5.67 -4.80 28.21
N VAL A 6 -4.43 -4.34 28.31
CA VAL A 6 -4.09 -2.93 28.16
C VAL A 6 -4.09 -2.63 26.66
N PRO A 7 -5.07 -1.85 26.15
CA PRO A 7 -5.11 -1.52 24.74
C PRO A 7 -3.81 -0.82 24.35
N PHE A 8 -3.33 -1.07 23.13
CA PHE A 8 -2.09 -0.50 22.56
C PHE A 8 -0.76 -0.98 23.16
N ARG A 9 -0.73 -1.90 24.13
CA ARG A 9 0.53 -2.45 24.67
C ARG A 9 1.35 -3.20 23.62
N GLY A 10 0.69 -3.95 22.72
CA GLY A 10 1.35 -4.63 21.60
C GLY A 10 2.04 -3.64 20.66
N ILE A 11 1.32 -2.61 20.20
CA ILE A 11 1.86 -1.56 19.31
C ILE A 11 3.04 -0.84 19.95
N LYS A 12 2.96 -0.54 21.26
CA LYS A 12 4.07 0.09 21.99
C LYS A 12 5.31 -0.80 22.05
N ASN A 13 5.14 -2.11 22.23
CA ASN A 13 6.24 -3.06 22.25
C ASN A 13 6.89 -3.20 20.85
N ASP A 14 6.08 -3.29 19.80
CA ASP A 14 6.55 -3.39 18.41
C ASP A 14 7.33 -2.13 18.00
N LEU A 15 6.81 -0.94 18.36
CA LEU A 15 7.49 0.33 18.09
C LEU A 15 8.84 0.42 18.82
N LYS A 16 8.87 0.01 20.10
CA LYS A 16 10.11 0.02 20.90
C LYS A 16 11.15 -0.94 20.32
N ALA A 17 10.74 -2.14 19.92
CA ALA A 17 11.63 -3.11 19.29
C ALA A 17 12.18 -2.57 17.95
N ARG A 18 11.31 -1.97 17.12
CA ARG A 18 11.69 -1.43 15.80
C ARG A 18 12.63 -0.23 15.91
N LEU A 19 12.40 0.70 16.84
CA LEU A 19 13.23 1.91 17.02
C LEU A 19 14.70 1.57 17.31
N LEU A 20 14.97 0.48 18.05
CA LEU A 20 16.33 0.01 18.33
C LEU A 20 17.06 -0.42 17.05
N CYS A 21 16.37 -1.17 16.18
CA CYS A 21 16.90 -1.61 14.89
C CYS A 21 17.00 -0.47 13.87
N TYR A 22 16.09 0.53 13.93
CA TYR A 22 16.03 1.61 12.95
C TYR A 22 17.35 2.40 12.86
N LYS A 23 17.97 2.74 14.00
CA LYS A 23 19.29 3.42 14.02
C LYS A 23 20.39 2.59 13.34
N GLN A 24 20.33 1.27 13.52
CA GLN A 24 21.26 0.33 12.89
C GLN A 24 21.03 0.22 11.38
N ASP A 25 19.78 0.26 10.91
CA ASP A 25 19.44 0.19 9.49
C ASP A 25 20.06 1.36 8.71
N TRP A 26 19.97 2.59 9.22
CA TRP A 26 20.58 3.77 8.58
C TRP A 26 22.11 3.67 8.54
N THR A 27 22.74 3.36 9.68
CA THR A 27 24.21 3.25 9.76
C THR A 27 24.76 2.10 8.90
N SER A 28 24.04 0.98 8.83
CA SER A 28 24.41 -0.15 7.97
C SER A 28 24.18 0.14 6.49
N GLY A 29 23.10 0.87 6.16
CA GLY A 29 22.80 1.32 4.80
C GLY A 29 23.90 2.23 4.22
N PHE A 30 24.36 3.22 4.99
CA PHE A 30 25.47 4.08 4.56
C PHE A 30 26.79 3.32 4.38
N ARG A 31 27.05 2.30 5.21
CA ARG A 31 28.26 1.45 5.08
C ARG A 31 28.24 0.53 3.87
N ALA A 32 27.06 0.10 3.43
CA ALA A 32 26.93 -0.76 2.26
C ALA A 32 27.26 -0.04 0.94
N GLY A 33 27.17 1.30 0.91
CA GLY A 33 27.60 2.13 -0.21
C GLY A 33 26.98 1.71 -1.54
N ILE A 34 27.82 1.46 -2.55
CA ILE A 34 27.40 1.07 -3.91
C ILE A 34 26.80 -0.35 -3.98
N ARG A 35 27.07 -1.24 -3.01
CA ARG A 35 26.60 -2.64 -3.06
C ARG A 35 25.08 -2.75 -2.99
N ILE A 36 24.40 -1.74 -2.46
CA ILE A 36 22.93 -1.67 -2.40
C ILE A 36 22.31 -1.32 -3.76
N LEU A 37 23.06 -0.75 -4.71
CA LEU A 37 22.50 -0.34 -6.00
C LEU A 37 21.98 -1.54 -6.79
N ALA A 38 22.74 -2.63 -6.88
CA ALA A 38 22.34 -3.83 -7.62
C ALA A 38 20.99 -4.42 -7.13
N PRO A 39 20.80 -4.73 -5.83
CA PRO A 39 19.51 -5.23 -5.34
C PRO A 39 18.40 -4.16 -5.43
N THR A 40 18.70 -2.88 -5.20
CA THR A 40 17.69 -1.81 -5.33
C THR A 40 17.16 -1.70 -6.75
N THR A 41 18.04 -1.72 -7.76
CA THR A 41 17.64 -1.67 -9.16
C THR A 41 16.86 -2.93 -9.57
N TYR A 42 17.29 -4.11 -9.11
CA TYR A 42 16.58 -5.35 -9.37
C TYR A 42 15.16 -5.32 -8.81
N ILE A 43 15.00 -4.95 -7.53
CA ILE A 43 13.69 -4.86 -6.88
C ILE A 43 12.83 -3.76 -7.52
N PHE A 44 13.41 -2.62 -7.90
CA PHE A 44 12.69 -1.56 -8.58
C PHE A 44 12.01 -2.05 -9.86
N PHE A 45 12.74 -2.74 -10.74
CA PHE A 45 12.15 -3.29 -11.96
C PHE A 45 11.17 -4.43 -11.67
N ALA A 46 11.51 -5.32 -10.73
CA ALA A 46 10.63 -6.41 -10.31
C ALA A 46 9.28 -5.91 -9.77
N SER A 47 9.24 -4.75 -9.09
CA SER A 47 8.01 -4.15 -8.59
C SER A 47 7.34 -3.19 -9.58
N ALA A 48 8.09 -2.50 -10.44
CA ALA A 48 7.52 -1.52 -11.36
C ALA A 48 6.75 -2.18 -12.52
N ILE A 49 7.28 -3.26 -13.10
CA ILE A 49 6.66 -3.99 -14.21
C ILE A 49 5.22 -4.45 -13.88
N PRO A 50 4.96 -5.18 -12.78
CA PRO A 50 3.61 -5.62 -12.45
C PRO A 50 2.70 -4.43 -12.15
N VAL A 51 3.18 -3.38 -11.49
CA VAL A 51 2.38 -2.18 -11.19
C VAL A 51 1.94 -1.46 -12.47
N ILE A 52 2.82 -1.36 -13.47
CA ILE A 52 2.48 -0.77 -14.77
C ILE A 52 1.47 -1.67 -15.50
N SER A 53 1.71 -2.98 -15.54
CA SER A 53 0.81 -3.94 -16.21
C SER A 53 -0.59 -3.94 -15.60
N PHE A 54 -0.69 -3.99 -14.27
CA PHE A 54 -1.94 -3.92 -13.54
C PHE A 54 -2.60 -2.53 -13.62
N GLY A 55 -1.78 -1.47 -13.63
CA GLY A 55 -2.25 -0.11 -13.82
C GLY A 55 -2.90 0.09 -15.20
N GLU A 56 -2.32 -0.47 -16.26
CA GLU A 56 -2.91 -0.42 -17.61
C GLU A 56 -4.19 -1.26 -17.69
N GLN A 57 -4.22 -2.44 -17.06
CA GLN A 57 -5.43 -3.26 -16.97
C GLN A 57 -6.56 -2.49 -16.28
N LEU A 58 -6.24 -1.75 -15.23
CA LEU A 58 -7.19 -0.96 -14.46
C LEU A 58 -7.67 0.26 -15.24
N GLU A 59 -6.80 0.91 -16.01
CA GLU A 59 -7.14 2.01 -16.91
C GLU A 59 -8.15 1.58 -17.98
N ARG A 60 -7.92 0.43 -18.63
CA ARG A 60 -8.85 -0.13 -19.61
C ARG A 60 -10.18 -0.54 -18.99
N SER A 61 -10.16 -1.04 -17.75
CA SER A 61 -11.37 -1.52 -17.04
C SER A 61 -12.21 -0.39 -16.45
N THR A 62 -11.61 0.78 -16.21
CA THR A 62 -12.26 1.92 -15.55
C THR A 62 -12.54 3.09 -16.49
N ASP A 63 -12.60 2.83 -17.80
CA ASP A 63 -12.81 3.85 -18.85
C ASP A 63 -11.85 5.05 -18.72
N GLY A 64 -10.61 4.81 -18.30
CA GLY A 64 -9.59 5.86 -18.10
C GLY A 64 -9.69 6.66 -16.80
N ASN A 65 -10.60 6.29 -15.88
CA ASN A 65 -10.79 7.01 -14.61
C ASN A 65 -9.64 6.77 -13.61
N LEU A 66 -8.98 5.60 -13.67
CA LEU A 66 -7.76 5.31 -12.93
C LEU A 66 -6.64 4.89 -13.87
N THR A 67 -5.65 5.77 -14.04
CA THR A 67 -4.55 5.58 -14.99
C THR A 67 -3.42 4.74 -14.38
N ALA A 68 -2.62 4.07 -15.23
CA ALA A 68 -1.40 3.38 -14.79
C ALA A 68 -0.43 4.29 -14.01
N VAL A 69 -0.29 5.55 -14.43
CA VAL A 69 0.57 6.55 -13.78
C VAL A 69 0.10 6.89 -12.37
N GLN A 70 -1.21 7.03 -12.15
CA GLN A 70 -1.77 7.29 -10.82
C GLN A 70 -1.54 6.11 -9.87
N THR A 71 -1.69 4.89 -10.39
CA THR A 71 -1.43 3.65 -9.66
C THR A 71 0.04 3.54 -9.26
N LEU A 72 0.96 3.88 -10.18
CA LEU A 72 2.39 3.91 -9.92
C LEU A 72 2.75 4.97 -8.88
N ALA A 73 2.23 6.19 -9.01
CA ALA A 73 2.47 7.28 -8.06
C ALA A 73 1.95 6.93 -6.65
N SER A 74 0.76 6.33 -6.55
CA SER A 74 0.19 5.88 -5.29
C SER A 74 1.05 4.80 -4.62
N THR A 75 1.49 3.81 -5.40
CA THR A 75 2.36 2.73 -4.92
C THR A 75 3.71 3.27 -4.44
N ALA A 76 4.30 4.21 -5.18
CA ALA A 76 5.56 4.84 -4.81
C ALA A 76 5.45 5.64 -3.51
N LEU A 77 4.42 6.50 -3.38
CA LEU A 77 4.19 7.29 -2.16
C LEU A 77 3.94 6.38 -0.95
N CYS A 78 3.08 5.37 -1.10
CA CYS A 78 2.80 4.43 -0.02
C CYS A 78 4.05 3.61 0.35
N GLY A 79 4.87 3.22 -0.63
CA GLY A 79 6.14 2.54 -0.41
C GLY A 79 7.17 3.40 0.35
N ILE A 80 7.27 4.69 0.04
CA ILE A 80 8.15 5.63 0.78
C ILE A 80 7.66 5.81 2.22
N ILE A 81 6.35 5.99 2.41
CA ILE A 81 5.78 6.15 3.76
C ILE A 81 5.97 4.85 4.56
N HIS A 82 5.74 3.68 3.95
CA HIS A 82 5.93 2.39 4.60
C HIS A 82 7.40 2.12 4.91
N SER A 83 8.35 2.48 4.05
CA SER A 83 9.77 2.23 4.30
C SER A 83 10.31 3.06 5.47
N VAL A 84 9.77 4.27 5.69
CA VAL A 84 10.17 5.17 6.78
C VAL A 84 9.44 4.84 8.09
N VAL A 85 8.12 4.58 8.04
CA VAL A 85 7.26 4.47 9.23
C VAL A 85 6.87 3.02 9.55
N GLY A 86 7.02 2.11 8.59
CA GLY A 86 6.57 0.72 8.71
C GLY A 86 7.42 -0.13 9.65
N GLY A 87 6.77 -1.14 10.24
CA GLY A 87 7.43 -2.12 11.11
C GLY A 87 8.34 -3.10 10.36
N GLN A 88 8.22 -3.20 9.04
CA GLN A 88 8.97 -4.16 8.21
C GLN A 88 9.47 -3.51 6.91
N PRO A 89 10.69 -2.94 6.88
CA PRO A 89 11.21 -2.21 5.71
C PRO A 89 11.52 -3.11 4.50
N LEU A 90 11.66 -4.42 4.72
CA LEU A 90 11.90 -5.42 3.66
C LEU A 90 10.61 -5.79 2.91
N LEU A 91 9.45 -5.30 3.35
CA LEU A 91 8.18 -5.55 2.69
C LEU A 91 8.06 -4.68 1.43
N ILE A 92 7.86 -5.33 0.28
CA ILE A 92 7.63 -4.66 -0.99
C ILE A 92 6.14 -4.42 -1.14
N LEU A 93 5.73 -3.16 -1.09
CA LEU A 93 4.35 -2.78 -1.31
C LEU A 93 4.07 -2.72 -2.82
N GLY A 94 3.00 -3.37 -3.26
CA GLY A 94 2.61 -3.40 -4.67
C GLY A 94 1.12 -3.62 -4.85
N VAL A 95 0.65 -3.39 -6.06
CA VAL A 95 -0.71 -3.73 -6.48
C VAL A 95 -0.72 -5.18 -6.93
N ALA A 96 -1.66 -5.96 -6.41
CA ALA A 96 -1.88 -7.34 -6.79
C ALA A 96 -3.14 -7.49 -7.64
N GLU A 97 -3.20 -8.55 -8.43
CA GLU A 97 -4.34 -8.86 -9.30
C GLU A 97 -5.70 -8.88 -8.57
N PRO A 98 -5.84 -9.47 -7.35
CA PRO A 98 -7.12 -9.43 -6.64
C PRO A 98 -7.58 -8.01 -6.31
N THR A 99 -6.65 -7.10 -6.06
CA THR A 99 -6.96 -5.68 -5.85
C THR A 99 -7.54 -5.07 -7.13
N VAL A 100 -6.88 -5.29 -8.27
CA VAL A 100 -7.37 -4.80 -9.58
C VAL A 100 -8.77 -5.32 -9.87
N LEU A 101 -8.98 -6.62 -9.67
CA LEU A 101 -10.28 -7.27 -9.88
C LEU A 101 -11.37 -6.64 -9.02
N MET A 102 -11.09 -6.39 -7.74
CA MET A 102 -12.03 -5.72 -6.84
C MET A 102 -12.37 -4.29 -7.31
N TYR A 103 -11.37 -3.50 -7.72
CA TYR A 103 -11.63 -2.15 -8.26
C TYR A 103 -12.50 -2.20 -9.52
N THR A 104 -12.24 -3.14 -10.44
CA THR A 104 -13.07 -3.32 -11.64
C THR A 104 -14.51 -3.70 -11.30
N PHE A 105 -14.71 -4.65 -10.37
CA PHE A 105 -16.05 -5.01 -9.91
C PHE A 105 -16.79 -3.84 -9.28
N MET A 106 -16.12 -3.09 -8.41
CA MET A 106 -16.72 -1.92 -7.76
C MET A 106 -17.04 -0.81 -8.76
N PHE A 107 -16.18 -0.60 -9.77
CA PHE A 107 -16.42 0.36 -10.84
C PHE A 107 -17.65 -0.03 -11.67
N ASN A 108 -17.76 -1.29 -12.09
CA ASN A 108 -18.92 -1.79 -12.81
C ASN A 108 -20.21 -1.67 -11.98
N PHE A 109 -20.15 -2.00 -10.69
CA PHE A 109 -21.29 -1.84 -9.79
C PHE A 109 -21.73 -0.38 -9.64
N ALA A 110 -20.78 0.56 -9.57
CA ALA A 110 -21.06 1.99 -9.45
C ALA A 110 -21.53 2.62 -10.77
N LYS A 111 -21.05 2.13 -11.91
CA LYS A 111 -21.43 2.56 -13.27
C LYS A 111 -22.93 2.37 -13.54
N ASP A 112 -23.49 1.25 -13.07
CA ASP A 112 -24.91 0.93 -13.25
C ASP A 112 -25.84 1.73 -12.32
N ARG A 113 -25.29 2.43 -11.31
CA ARG A 113 -26.07 3.23 -10.36
C ARG A 113 -25.97 4.72 -10.67
N LYS A 114 -27.11 5.33 -10.98
CA LYS A 114 -27.24 6.78 -11.24
C LYS A 114 -26.85 7.66 -10.03
N ASP A 115 -26.84 7.09 -8.83
CA ASP A 115 -26.71 7.83 -7.56
C ASP A 115 -25.25 8.13 -7.19
N VAL A 116 -24.30 7.29 -7.62
CA VAL A 116 -22.88 7.39 -7.29
C VAL A 116 -22.10 7.96 -8.47
N GLY A 117 -22.36 7.46 -9.68
CA GLY A 117 -21.67 7.88 -10.90
C GLY A 117 -20.17 7.54 -10.94
N HIS A 118 -19.60 7.56 -12.14
CA HIS A 118 -18.19 7.21 -12.36
C HIS A 118 -17.18 8.09 -11.60
N LYS A 119 -17.52 9.36 -11.37
CA LYS A 119 -16.58 10.34 -10.76
C LYS A 119 -16.47 10.22 -9.23
N LEU A 120 -17.54 9.83 -8.53
CA LEU A 120 -17.50 9.71 -7.05
C LEU A 120 -17.13 8.32 -6.55
N PHE A 121 -17.01 7.33 -7.45
CA PHE A 121 -16.63 5.96 -7.10
C PHE A 121 -15.37 5.90 -6.21
N LEU A 122 -14.28 6.58 -6.60
CA LEU A 122 -13.01 6.56 -5.84
C LEU A 122 -13.14 7.14 -4.43
N ALA A 123 -13.91 8.22 -4.28
CA ALA A 123 -14.16 8.85 -2.99
C ALA A 123 -15.00 7.93 -2.08
N TRP A 124 -16.02 7.28 -2.66
CA TRP A 124 -16.87 6.34 -1.94
C TRP A 124 -16.12 5.08 -1.51
N THR A 125 -15.26 4.52 -2.38
CA THR A 125 -14.40 3.38 -2.03
C THR A 125 -13.45 3.74 -0.89
N GLY A 126 -12.81 4.92 -0.95
CA GLY A 126 -11.90 5.39 0.10
C GLY A 126 -12.62 5.56 1.45
N TRP A 127 -13.81 6.15 1.43
CA TRP A 127 -14.65 6.31 2.62
C TRP A 127 -15.07 4.96 3.24
N TYR A 128 -15.49 4.00 2.40
CA TYR A 128 -15.87 2.67 2.86
C TYR A 128 -14.70 1.94 3.50
N PHE A 129 -13.51 1.95 2.87
CA PHE A 129 -12.31 1.36 3.44
C PHE A 129 -11.92 2.00 4.77
N PHE A 130 -12.00 3.33 4.88
CA PHE A 130 -11.70 4.04 6.13
C PHE A 130 -12.67 3.64 7.26
N ASN A 131 -13.98 3.58 6.97
CA ASN A 131 -14.99 3.19 7.97
C ASN A 131 -14.91 1.71 8.33
N SER A 132 -14.61 0.84 7.37
CA SER A 132 -14.47 -0.60 7.62
C SER A 132 -13.26 -0.90 8.49
N LEU A 133 -12.18 -0.11 8.39
CA LEU A 133 -11.02 -0.20 9.27
C LEU A 133 -11.38 0.06 10.75
N HIS A 134 -12.39 0.92 10.99
CA HIS A 134 -12.89 1.18 12.34
C HIS A 134 -13.74 0.03 12.89
N LYS A 135 -14.43 -0.72 12.03
CA LYS A 135 -15.24 -1.89 12.43
C LYS A 135 -14.43 -3.16 12.67
N LEU A 136 -13.26 -3.30 12.07
CA LEU A 136 -12.35 -4.43 12.29
C LEU A 136 -11.63 -4.40 13.67
N LYS A 137 -11.91 -3.39 14.50
CA LYS A 137 -11.39 -3.29 15.87
C LYS A 137 -12.36 -3.81 16.95
N TYR A 138 -13.49 -4.39 16.56
CA TYR A 138 -14.48 -5.00 17.47
C TYR A 138 -14.79 -6.43 17.04
#